data_AF-A0A2P4PUM5-F1
#
_entry.id   AF-A0A2P4PUM5-F1
#
_cell.length_a   1.000
_cell.length_b   1.000
_cell.length_c   1.000
_cell.angle_alpha   90.00
_cell.angle_beta   90.00
_cell.angle_gamma   90.00
#
_symmetry.space_group_name_H-M   'P 1'
#
loop_
_entity.id
_entity.type
_entity.pdbx_description
1 polymer ?
#
loop_
_entity_poly.entity_id
_entity_poly.type
_entity_poly.pdbx_seq_one_letter_code
_entity_poly.pdbx_strand_id
1 'polypeptide(L)'
;MNNKDKKIALSFDIEIRPHYCTFNLKGEFILYSGVNSCFNEHEIIWIYSTQTKNNKWECKRFYRIPIYRHNIISISKYDKIYVVSDDYIYEWNINTEKSVKIFDNNKDSNE
;
A
#
# COMPACT_ATOMS: atom_id res chain seq x y z
N MET A 1 -10.33 25.84 15.31
CA MET A 1 -10.47 24.44 15.77
C MET A 1 -9.21 24.06 16.53
N ASN A 2 -9.27 23.93 17.86
CA ASN A 2 -8.15 23.40 18.66
C ASN A 2 -8.05 21.90 18.39
N ASN A 3 -7.22 21.53 17.41
CA ASN A 3 -7.04 20.15 16.94
C ASN A 3 -5.68 19.56 17.36
N LYS A 4 -5.00 20.18 18.34
CA LYS A 4 -3.82 19.57 18.95
C LYS A 4 -4.25 18.27 19.62
N ASP A 5 -3.65 17.17 19.19
CA ASP A 5 -3.71 15.85 19.81
C ASP A 5 -4.96 14.98 19.57
N LYS A 6 -5.80 15.30 18.57
CA LYS A 6 -6.84 14.34 18.17
C LYS A 6 -6.21 13.14 17.46
N LYS A 7 -6.10 12.04 18.19
CA LYS A 7 -5.70 10.73 17.66
C LYS A 7 -6.85 10.14 16.85
N ILE A 8 -6.52 9.51 15.74
CA ILE A 8 -7.44 8.72 14.92
C ILE A 8 -7.07 7.25 15.10
N ALA A 9 -8.06 6.44 15.44
CA ALA A 9 -7.89 4.99 15.53
C ALA A 9 -8.21 4.34 14.18
N LEU A 10 -7.35 3.44 13.72
CA LEU A 10 -7.61 2.57 12.57
C LEU A 10 -8.10 1.22 13.08
N SER A 11 -9.14 0.66 12.46
CA SER A 11 -9.59 -0.71 12.78
C SER A 11 -8.65 -1.76 12.17
N PHE A 12 -8.11 -2.65 13.02
CA PHE A 12 -7.43 -3.88 12.63
C PHE A 12 -7.96 -5.03 13.48
N ASP A 13 -8.14 -6.21 12.88
CA ASP A 13 -8.53 -7.43 13.58
C ASP A 13 -7.32 -8.32 13.91
N ILE A 14 -6.12 -7.88 13.50
CA ILE A 14 -4.85 -8.61 13.59
C ILE A 14 -3.72 -7.63 13.91
N GLU A 15 -2.61 -8.14 14.41
CA GLU A 15 -1.39 -7.35 14.60
C GLU A 15 -0.79 -6.98 13.23
N ILE A 16 -0.50 -5.69 13.05
CA ILE A 16 0.06 -5.16 11.80
C ILE A 16 1.34 -4.37 12.07
N ARG A 17 2.31 -4.48 11.16
CA ARG A 17 3.55 -3.69 11.15
C ARG A 17 3.46 -2.63 10.03
N PRO A 18 3.15 -1.37 10.36
CA PRO A 18 3.03 -0.33 9.35
C PRO A 18 4.37 -0.02 8.70
N HIS A 19 4.39 0.07 7.37
CA HIS A 19 5.59 0.34 6.57
C HIS A 19 5.56 1.72 5.91
N TYR A 20 4.43 2.07 5.30
CA TYR A 20 4.27 3.34 4.60
C TYR A 20 2.80 3.75 4.59
N CYS A 21 2.51 5.05 4.61
CA CYS A 21 1.16 5.54 4.43
C CYS A 21 1.12 6.81 3.59
N THR A 22 -0.02 7.04 2.93
CA THR A 22 -0.26 8.22 2.12
C THR A 22 -1.77 8.48 1.99
N PHE A 23 -2.13 9.57 1.32
CA PHE A 23 -3.50 9.84 0.92
C PHE A 23 -3.61 9.85 -0.61
N ASN A 24 -4.69 9.29 -1.13
CA ASN A 24 -5.01 9.46 -2.55
C ASN A 24 -5.77 10.76 -2.81
N LEU A 25 -5.97 11.09 -4.10
CA LEU A 25 -6.72 12.28 -4.51
C LEU A 25 -8.20 12.26 -4.11
N LYS A 26 -8.76 11.10 -3.73
CA LYS A 26 -10.12 10.98 -3.20
C LYS A 26 -10.19 11.30 -1.71
N GLY A 27 -9.04 11.56 -1.07
CA GLY A 27 -8.93 11.77 0.36
C GLY A 27 -9.06 10.47 1.16
N GLU A 28 -8.88 9.29 0.56
CA GLU A 28 -8.80 8.02 1.27
C GLU A 28 -7.39 7.86 1.84
N PHE A 29 -7.29 7.33 3.06
CA PHE A 29 -6.02 7.01 3.69
C PHE A 29 -5.56 5.62 3.25
N ILE A 30 -4.35 5.51 2.72
CA ILE A 30 -3.75 4.27 2.25
C ILE A 30 -2.62 3.90 3.20
N LEU A 31 -2.65 2.67 3.71
CA LEU A 31 -1.63 2.10 4.58
C LEU A 31 -1.06 0.83 3.96
N TYR A 32 0.25 0.79 3.80
CA TYR A 32 1.01 -0.42 3.51
C TYR A 32 1.58 -0.98 4.81
N SER A 33 1.33 -2.26 5.07
CA SER A 33 1.81 -2.94 6.27
C SER A 33 2.09 -4.41 6.03
N GLY A 34 3.08 -4.91 6.75
CA GLY A 34 3.28 -6.34 6.94
C GLY A 34 2.31 -6.88 7.99
N VAL A 35 1.80 -8.08 7.76
CA VAL A 35 0.95 -8.81 8.68
C VAL A 35 1.60 -10.16 8.92
N ASN A 36 1.78 -10.50 10.19
CA ASN A 36 2.31 -11.81 10.55
C ASN A 36 1.15 -12.80 10.68
N SER A 37 1.18 -13.88 9.90
CA SER A 37 0.28 -15.02 10.09
C SER A 37 1.08 -16.20 10.62
N CYS A 38 0.41 -17.19 11.22
CA CYS A 38 1.07 -18.36 11.82
C CYS A 38 2.04 -19.10 10.88
N PHE A 39 1.91 -18.92 9.56
CA PHE A 39 2.69 -19.63 8.56
C PHE A 39 3.55 -18.74 7.66
N ASN A 40 3.24 -17.44 7.53
CA ASN A 40 3.92 -16.54 6.59
C ASN A 40 3.70 -15.06 6.93
N GLU A 41 4.66 -14.20 6.59
CA GLU A 41 4.46 -12.76 6.51
C GLU A 41 3.71 -12.39 5.22
N HIS A 42 2.74 -11.50 5.32
CA HIS A 42 1.93 -11.01 4.22
C HIS A 42 1.98 -9.50 4.13
N GLU A 43 2.22 -9.00 2.93
CA GLU A 43 2.19 -7.58 2.65
C GLU A 43 0.78 -7.18 2.19
N ILE A 44 0.18 -6.24 2.90
CA ILE A 44 -1.21 -5.80 2.69
C ILE A 44 -1.26 -4.29 2.52
N ILE A 45 -2.09 -3.85 1.55
CA ILE A 45 -2.51 -2.46 1.42
C ILE A 45 -3.92 -2.33 1.95
N TRP A 46 -4.10 -1.44 2.92
CA TRP A 46 -5.38 -1.09 3.50
C TRP A 46 -5.81 0.28 2.99
N ILE A 47 -7.09 0.44 2.67
CA ILE A 47 -7.67 1.71 2.24
C ILE A 47 -8.80 2.07 3.19
N TYR A 48 -8.67 3.21 3.85
CA TYR A 48 -9.61 3.72 4.84
C TYR A 48 -10.38 4.92 4.31
N SER A 49 -11.68 4.95 4.60
CA SER A 49 -12.46 6.18 4.47
C SER A 49 -12.03 7.16 5.57
N THR A 50 -11.79 8.41 5.21
CA THR A 50 -11.41 9.45 6.19
C THR A 50 -12.59 10.13 6.85
N GLN A 51 -13.83 9.73 6.49
CA GLN A 51 -15.05 10.20 7.14
C GLN A 51 -15.07 9.68 8.59
N THR A 52 -14.73 10.56 9.54
CA THR A 52 -14.62 10.21 10.96
C THR A 52 -15.99 10.03 11.59
N LYS A 53 -16.27 8.84 12.13
CA LYS A 53 -17.29 8.63 13.16
C LYS A 53 -16.54 8.22 14.44
N ASN A 54 -16.69 8.98 15.53
CA ASN A 54 -16.02 8.73 16.82
C ASN A 54 -14.48 8.64 16.74
N ASN A 55 -13.83 9.49 15.92
CA ASN A 55 -12.37 9.49 15.70
C ASN A 55 -11.79 8.12 15.26
N LYS A 56 -12.62 7.27 14.66
CA LYS A 56 -12.21 5.99 14.11
C LYS A 56 -12.41 6.00 12.60
N TRP A 57 -11.45 5.45 11.88
CA TRP A 57 -11.58 5.14 10.46
C TRP A 57 -11.73 3.63 10.28
N GLU A 58 -12.73 3.27 9.49
CA GLU A 58 -13.01 1.88 9.13
C GLU A 58 -12.33 1.53 7.80
N CYS A 59 -11.78 0.32 7.75
CA CYS A 59 -11.18 -0.20 6.53
C CYS A 59 -12.29 -0.41 5.49
N LYS A 60 -12.15 0.22 4.33
CA LYS A 60 -13.12 0.14 3.24
C LYS A 60 -12.84 -1.05 2.33
N ARG A 61 -11.55 -1.35 2.13
CA ARG A 61 -11.04 -2.47 1.34
C ARG A 61 -9.57 -2.67 1.63
N PHE A 62 -9.09 -3.88 1.41
CA PHE A 62 -7.68 -4.22 1.49
C PHE A 62 -7.29 -5.16 0.36
N TYR A 63 -6.02 -5.10 -0.03
CA TYR A 63 -5.46 -5.91 -1.09
C TYR A 63 -4.21 -6.61 -0.55
N ARG A 64 -4.18 -7.93 -0.68
CA ARG A 64 -2.94 -8.68 -0.47
C ARG A 64 -2.08 -8.47 -1.70
N ILE A 65 -0.86 -8.03 -1.48
CA ILE A 65 0.10 -7.89 -2.55
C ILE A 65 0.55 -9.30 -2.94
N PRO A 66 0.34 -9.76 -4.20
CA PRO A 66 0.68 -11.12 -4.63
C PRO A 66 2.18 -11.37 -4.75
N ILE A 67 2.99 -10.45 -4.27
CA ILE A 67 4.32 -10.21 -4.78
C ILE A 67 5.35 -10.72 -3.76
N TYR A 68 5.74 -11.98 -3.92
CA TYR A 68 6.85 -12.55 -3.15
C TYR A 68 8.18 -11.99 -3.68
N ARG A 69 9.07 -11.53 -2.79
CA ARG A 69 10.44 -11.03 -3.07
C ARG A 69 10.58 -9.65 -3.73
N HIS A 70 9.51 -8.89 -3.87
CA HIS A 70 9.62 -7.57 -4.48
C HIS A 70 9.55 -6.47 -3.43
N ASN A 71 10.32 -5.42 -3.65
CA ASN A 71 10.35 -4.25 -2.76
C ASN A 71 9.38 -3.19 -3.28
N ILE A 72 8.44 -2.76 -2.44
CA ILE A 72 7.62 -1.59 -2.76
C ILE A 72 8.51 -0.35 -2.67
N ILE A 73 8.56 0.42 -3.75
CA ILE A 73 9.26 1.71 -3.79
C ILE A 73 8.37 2.79 -3.20
N SER A 74 7.13 2.88 -3.67
CA SER A 74 6.20 3.94 -3.29
C SER A 74 4.76 3.63 -3.63
N ILE A 75 3.86 4.31 -2.95
CA ILE A 75 2.43 4.37 -3.27
C ILE A 75 2.10 5.82 -3.64
N SER A 76 1.59 6.03 -4.85
CA SER A 76 1.25 7.36 -5.33
C SER A 76 -0.16 7.78 -4.93
N LYS A 77 -0.40 9.10 -4.94
CA LYS A 77 -1.74 9.69 -4.77
C LYS A 77 -2.77 9.28 -5.84
N TYR A 78 -2.33 8.61 -6.91
CA TYR A 78 -3.15 8.19 -8.05
C TYR A 78 -3.59 6.72 -7.96
N ASP A 79 -3.57 6.11 -6.76
CA ASP A 79 -3.89 4.70 -6.54
C ASP A 79 -2.96 3.73 -7.31
N LYS A 80 -1.71 4.12 -7.54
CA LYS A 80 -0.67 3.30 -8.19
C LYS A 80 0.44 2.96 -7.21
N ILE A 81 0.94 1.73 -7.29
CA ILE A 81 2.05 1.22 -6.49
C ILE A 81 3.21 0.89 -7.41
N TYR A 82 4.39 1.34 -7.04
CA TYR A 82 5.61 1.05 -7.77
C TYR A 82 6.39 -0.02 -7.04
N VAL A 83 6.70 -1.10 -7.75
CA VAL A 83 7.29 -2.31 -7.18
C VAL A 83 8.50 -2.70 -8.01
N VAL A 84 9.60 -3.05 -7.34
CA VAL A 84 10.82 -3.58 -7.96
C VAL A 84 10.82 -5.10 -7.85
N SER A 85 10.84 -5.78 -9.00
CA SER A 85 11.23 -7.19 -9.10
C SER A 85 12.53 -7.28 -9.86
N ASP A 86 13.57 -7.82 -9.24
CA ASP A 86 14.85 -8.03 -9.92
C ASP A 86 15.34 -6.73 -10.61
N ASP A 87 15.43 -6.75 -11.94
CA ASP A 87 15.86 -5.63 -12.79
C ASP A 87 14.70 -4.79 -13.37
N TYR A 88 13.47 -5.00 -12.89
CA TYR A 88 12.26 -4.39 -13.45
C TYR A 88 11.54 -3.52 -12.43
N ILE A 89 10.94 -2.42 -12.92
CA ILE A 89 9.96 -1.66 -12.15
C ILE A 89 8.58 -1.87 -12.78
N TYR A 90 7.64 -2.26 -11.93
CA TYR A 90 6.24 -2.39 -12.28
C TYR A 90 5.43 -1.27 -11.64
N GLU A 91 4.48 -0.75 -12.40
CA GLU A 91 3.38 0.05 -11.90
C GLU A 91 2.16 -0.86 -11.74
N TRP A 92 1.65 -0.98 -10.52
CA TRP A 92 0.44 -1.75 -10.21
C TRP A 92 -0.70 -0.81 -9.85
N ASN A 93 -1.82 -0.92 -10.57
CA ASN A 93 -3.03 -0.13 -10.31
C ASN A 93 -3.90 -0.85 -9.28
N ILE A 94 -4.08 -0.25 -8.11
CA ILE A 94 -4.82 -0.86 -6.98
C ILE A 94 -6.30 -1.10 -7.33
N ASN A 95 -6.89 -0.22 -8.15
CA ASN A 95 -8.31 -0.32 -8.48
C ASN A 95 -8.61 -1.41 -9.52
N THR A 96 -7.66 -1.71 -10.41
CA THR A 96 -7.84 -2.74 -11.46
C THR A 96 -7.06 -4.01 -11.19
N GLU A 97 -6.19 -4.01 -10.18
CA GLU A 97 -5.24 -5.08 -9.83
C GLU A 97 -4.31 -5.51 -10.98
N LYS A 98 -4.15 -4.65 -11.99
CA LYS A 98 -3.29 -4.90 -13.15
C LYS A 98 -1.93 -4.26 -12.94
N SER A 99 -0.87 -4.96 -13.34
CA SER A 99 0.49 -4.45 -13.39
C SER A 99 0.93 -4.17 -14.82
N VAL A 100 1.76 -3.15 -14.98
CA VAL A 100 2.45 -2.84 -16.24
C VAL A 100 3.92 -2.66 -15.91
N LYS A 101 4.80 -3.32 -16.66
CA LYS A 101 6.24 -3.06 -16.59
C LYS A 101 6.51 -1.68 -17.19
N ILE A 102 7.12 -0.79 -16.41
CA ILE A 102 7.41 0.60 -16.82
C ILE A 102 8.91 0.87 -16.99
N PHE A 103 9.76 0.03 -16.42
CA PHE A 103 11.21 0.12 -16.56
C PHE A 103 11.82 -1.27 -16.58
N ASP A 104 12.90 -1.39 -17.34
CA ASP A 104 13.65 -2.62 -17.57
C ASP A 104 15.14 -2.25 -17.59
N ASN A 105 15.89 -2.77 -16.62
CA ASN A 105 17.33 -2.57 -16.50
C ASN A 105 18.13 -3.62 -17.27
N ASN A 106 17.57 -4.24 -18.32
CA ASN A 106 18.35 -5.01 -19.27
C ASN A 106 19.48 -4.13 -19.79
N LYS A 107 20.69 -4.37 -19.25
CA LYS A 107 21.93 -3.88 -19.83
C LYS A 107 21.91 -4.42 -21.24
N ASP A 108 21.89 -3.55 -22.25
CA ASP A 108 22.15 -3.95 -23.61
C ASP A 108 23.42 -4.82 -23.58
N SER A 109 23.24 -6.14 -23.67
CA SER A 109 24.34 -7.04 -23.90
C SER A 109 24.73 -6.74 -25.34
N ASN A 110 25.65 -5.78 -25.50
CA ASN A 110 26.29 -5.52 -26.78
C ASN A 110 26.74 -6.88 -27.34
N GLU A 111 26.08 -7.31 -28.42
CA GLU A 111 26.52 -8.40 -29.29
C GLU A 111 27.92 -8.11 -29.86
#